data_AF-A0A383BW48-F1
#
_entry.id   AF-A0A383BW48-F1
#
_cell.length_a   1.000
_cell.length_b   1.000
_cell.length_c   1.000
_cell.angle_alpha   90.00
_cell.angle_beta   90.00
_cell.angle_gamma   90.00
#
_symmetry.space_group_name_H-M   'P 1'
#
loop_
_entity.id
_entity.type
_entity.pdbx_description
1 polymer ?
#
loop_
_entity_poly.entity_id
_entity_poly.type
_entity_poly.pdbx_seq_one_letter_code
_entity_poly.pdbx_strand_id
1 'polypeptide(L)'
;DFFMTDGRYYRDFKKGTMLGPAQKKWLKEKLRASTATFKVVASGTLWTETADKGGKDSWWGVPEEREEIFSLIEEEKINGVFLLSADRHRTDVYRIKRPAGYDLYEFETSKLTNNHTHGTKKEAIFSYNKGNFFGLLDFDLTKNDPEMTFRCITMEDKEVYSLTLRKSQLSHSGIKLENGPKFNFEYRKKGPHGSPNSIEAKVTESSVVFDVKSGFGIGSGKIKLVEGNWPKKVLVRLHLGGLE
;
A
#
# COMPACT_ATOMS: atom_id res chain seq x y z
N ASP A 1 7.02 13.54 5.51
CA ASP A 1 7.97 12.97 6.49
C ASP A 1 8.92 12.00 5.83
N PHE A 2 10.17 11.99 6.30
CA PHE A 2 11.18 11.01 5.92
C PHE A 2 11.53 10.17 7.15
N PHE A 3 11.40 8.85 7.02
CA PHE A 3 11.77 7.87 8.03
C PHE A 3 13.00 7.11 7.52
N MET A 4 14.17 7.50 8.00
CA MET A 4 15.43 6.88 7.64
C MET A 4 15.73 5.74 8.61
N THR A 5 15.87 4.53 8.08
CA THR A 5 16.21 3.33 8.86
C THR A 5 17.69 2.99 8.70
N ASP A 6 18.24 2.34 9.73
CA ASP A 6 19.54 1.70 9.69
C ASP A 6 19.32 0.18 9.66
N GLY A 7 19.42 -0.39 8.45
CA GLY A 7 19.32 -1.82 8.21
C GLY A 7 20.64 -2.60 8.41
N ARG A 8 21.63 -2.03 9.09
CA ARG A 8 22.90 -2.71 9.42
C ARG A 8 23.06 -2.90 10.92
N TYR A 9 22.70 -1.91 11.73
CA TYR A 9 23.00 -1.90 13.17
C TYR A 9 22.40 -3.10 13.94
N TYR A 10 21.12 -3.40 13.71
CA TYR A 10 20.41 -4.48 14.42
C TYR A 10 20.21 -5.75 13.59
N ARG A 11 20.77 -5.80 12.38
CA ARG A 11 20.43 -6.84 11.42
C ARG A 11 20.95 -8.21 11.86
N ASP A 12 20.03 -9.17 11.92
CA ASP A 12 20.31 -10.57 12.19
C ASP A 12 19.33 -11.45 11.40
N PHE A 13 19.80 -11.94 10.24
CA PHE A 13 19.00 -12.82 9.37
C PHE A 13 18.62 -14.15 10.05
N LYS A 14 19.43 -14.64 11.00
CA LYS A 14 19.10 -15.88 11.72
C LYS A 14 17.94 -15.67 12.69
N LYS A 15 17.79 -14.45 13.21
CA LYS A 15 16.66 -14.03 14.04
C LYS A 15 15.52 -13.41 13.24
N GLY A 16 15.64 -13.37 11.91
CA GLY A 16 14.63 -12.80 11.02
C GLY A 16 14.42 -11.31 11.23
N THR A 17 15.47 -10.54 11.57
CA THR A 17 15.33 -9.10 11.84
C THR A 17 16.28 -8.20 11.06
N MET A 18 15.76 -7.07 10.57
CA MET A 18 16.53 -5.98 9.95
C MET A 18 16.77 -4.84 10.94
N LEU A 19 15.70 -4.36 11.60
CA LEU A 19 15.74 -3.15 12.43
C LEU A 19 15.86 -3.43 13.92
N GLY A 20 15.69 -4.69 14.34
CA GLY A 20 15.58 -5.04 15.74
C GLY A 20 14.36 -4.41 16.43
N PRO A 21 14.13 -4.74 17.71
CA PRO A 21 12.90 -4.34 18.40
C PRO A 21 12.75 -2.83 18.59
N ALA A 22 13.85 -2.12 18.88
CA ALA A 22 13.81 -0.70 19.20
C ALA A 22 13.48 0.17 17.97
N GLN A 23 14.22 -0.02 16.88
CA GLN A 23 14.04 0.79 15.68
C GLN A 23 12.75 0.40 14.93
N LYS A 24 12.37 -0.88 14.94
CA LYS A 24 11.06 -1.32 14.45
C LYS A 24 9.91 -0.65 15.19
N LYS A 25 9.92 -0.66 16.52
CA LYS A 25 8.89 0.02 17.33
C LYS A 25 8.81 1.50 16.98
N TRP A 26 9.95 2.18 16.93
CA TRP A 26 10.04 3.59 16.54
C TRP A 26 9.41 3.85 15.16
N LEU A 27 9.76 3.05 14.14
CA LEU A 27 9.26 3.24 12.78
C LEU A 27 7.72 3.13 12.75
N LYS A 28 7.18 2.09 13.40
CA LYS A 28 5.73 1.87 13.46
C LYS A 28 5.00 3.02 14.15
N GLU A 29 5.51 3.49 15.28
CA GLU A 29 4.94 4.63 16.02
C GLU A 29 4.98 5.93 15.20
N LYS A 30 6.08 6.16 14.47
CA LYS A 30 6.21 7.35 13.62
C LYS A 30 5.30 7.30 12.40
N LEU A 31 5.14 6.15 11.77
CA LEU A 31 4.19 5.96 10.67
C LEU A 31 2.74 6.21 11.12
N ARG A 32 2.34 5.68 12.29
CA ARG A 32 1.05 5.92 12.94
C ARG A 32 0.75 7.38 13.19
N ALA A 33 1.73 8.09 13.76
CA ALA A 33 1.55 9.47 14.20
C ALA A 33 1.61 10.48 13.05
N SER A 34 2.13 10.10 11.89
CA SER A 34 2.39 11.03 10.80
C SER A 34 1.12 11.45 10.05
N THR A 35 0.88 12.75 10.02
CA THR A 35 -0.20 13.39 9.25
C THR A 35 0.29 13.94 7.90
N ALA A 36 1.56 13.73 7.54
CA ALA A 36 2.15 14.27 6.31
C ALA A 36 1.47 13.73 5.05
N THR A 37 1.38 14.57 4.00
CA THR A 37 0.82 14.20 2.69
C THR A 37 1.56 13.02 2.07
N PHE A 38 2.89 13.05 2.10
CA PHE A 38 3.76 11.97 1.67
C PHE A 38 4.68 11.53 2.82
N LYS A 39 4.93 10.23 2.87
CA LYS A 39 5.71 9.53 3.89
C LYS A 39 6.74 8.66 3.16
N VAL A 40 8.01 8.94 3.39
CA VAL A 40 9.10 8.26 2.69
C VAL A 40 9.80 7.34 3.68
N VAL A 41 9.78 6.03 3.44
CA VAL A 41 10.56 5.08 4.24
C VAL A 41 11.83 4.74 3.48
N ALA A 42 12.97 5.17 4.00
CA ALA A 42 14.27 5.03 3.35
C ALA A 42 15.12 3.98 4.06
N SER A 43 15.66 3.04 3.28
CA SER A 43 16.55 1.97 3.74
C SER A 43 17.86 1.98 2.94
N GLY A 44 18.97 1.55 3.54
CA GLY A 44 20.23 1.39 2.82
C GLY A 44 20.19 0.27 1.78
N THR A 45 19.30 -0.72 1.93
CA THR A 45 19.15 -1.87 1.04
C THR A 45 17.70 -2.02 0.58
N LEU A 46 17.49 -2.78 -0.50
CA LEU A 46 16.21 -2.85 -1.21
C LEU A 46 15.14 -3.64 -0.46
N TRP A 47 13.89 -3.28 -0.71
CA TRP A 47 12.66 -3.87 -0.19
C TRP A 47 12.11 -4.98 -1.08
N THR A 48 12.20 -4.85 -2.40
CA THR A 48 11.73 -5.84 -3.38
C THR A 48 12.30 -7.23 -3.17
N GLU A 49 11.48 -8.26 -3.39
CA GLU A 49 11.88 -9.68 -3.33
C GLU A 49 12.92 -10.08 -4.40
N THR A 50 13.05 -9.26 -5.44
CA THR A 50 13.97 -9.51 -6.57
C THR A 50 15.29 -8.75 -6.45
N ALA A 51 15.52 -8.09 -5.32
CA ALA A 51 16.66 -7.22 -5.05
C ALA A 51 18.01 -7.90 -5.34
N ASP A 52 18.12 -9.14 -4.87
CA ASP A 52 19.34 -9.94 -4.92
C ASP A 52 19.05 -11.44 -5.02
N LYS A 53 20.10 -12.26 -4.89
CA LYS A 53 20.00 -13.72 -4.94
C LYS A 53 19.49 -14.28 -3.61
N GLY A 54 18.18 -14.15 -3.37
CA GLY A 54 17.48 -14.82 -2.28
C GLY A 54 17.56 -14.11 -0.93
N GLY A 55 17.63 -12.78 -0.91
CA GLY A 55 17.57 -11.98 0.31
C GLY A 55 18.88 -11.90 1.09
N LYS A 56 20.03 -12.13 0.44
CA LYS A 56 21.31 -12.24 1.16
C LYS A 56 21.78 -10.94 1.80
N ASP A 57 21.32 -9.78 1.30
CA ASP A 57 21.66 -8.48 1.87
C ASP A 57 20.50 -7.47 1.85
N SER A 58 19.31 -7.91 1.43
CA SER A 58 18.11 -7.08 1.28
C SER A 58 17.02 -7.45 2.30
N TRP A 59 15.93 -6.69 2.31
CA TRP A 59 14.76 -6.99 3.14
C TRP A 59 14.09 -8.32 2.80
N TRP A 60 14.39 -8.91 1.64
CA TRP A 60 13.94 -10.26 1.32
C TRP A 60 14.61 -11.34 2.17
N GLY A 61 15.70 -11.02 2.89
CA GLY A 61 16.30 -11.92 3.88
C GLY A 61 15.56 -11.97 5.22
N VAL A 62 14.62 -11.05 5.44
CA VAL A 62 13.75 -10.98 6.63
C VAL A 62 12.31 -10.69 6.20
N PRO A 63 11.72 -11.57 5.37
CA PRO A 63 10.44 -11.28 4.71
C PRO A 63 9.30 -11.08 5.71
N GLU A 64 9.36 -11.69 6.90
CA GLU A 64 8.36 -11.53 7.96
C GLU A 64 8.40 -10.12 8.58
N GLU A 65 9.58 -9.56 8.88
CA GLU A 65 9.67 -8.19 9.40
C GLU A 65 9.31 -7.15 8.33
N ARG A 66 9.69 -7.41 7.07
CA ARG A 66 9.25 -6.60 5.93
C ARG A 66 7.73 -6.57 5.84
N GLU A 67 7.10 -7.74 5.86
CA GLU A 67 5.65 -7.86 5.77
C GLU A 67 4.98 -7.21 6.98
N GLU A 68 5.52 -7.37 8.19
CA GLU A 68 5.03 -6.72 9.40
C GLU A 68 4.96 -5.17 9.27
N ILE A 69 5.87 -4.55 8.51
CA ILE A 69 5.84 -3.11 8.21
C ILE A 69 4.82 -2.79 7.12
N PHE A 70 4.74 -3.62 6.08
CA PHE A 70 3.81 -3.39 4.97
C PHE A 70 2.35 -3.60 5.37
N SER A 71 2.03 -4.66 6.12
CA SER A 71 0.68 -4.90 6.65
C SER A 71 0.25 -3.79 7.59
N LEU A 72 1.16 -3.20 8.38
CA LEU A 72 0.83 -2.03 9.21
C LEU A 72 0.28 -0.87 8.36
N ILE A 73 0.93 -0.57 7.23
CA ILE A 73 0.51 0.51 6.33
C ILE A 73 -0.90 0.23 5.81
N GLU A 74 -1.20 -1.03 5.48
CA GLU A 74 -2.51 -1.48 4.99
C GLU A 74 -3.60 -1.44 6.08
N GLU A 75 -3.36 -2.13 7.19
CA GLU A 75 -4.30 -2.32 8.30
C GLU A 75 -4.71 -0.99 8.93
N GLU A 76 -3.75 -0.08 9.10
CA GLU A 76 -3.99 1.23 9.70
C GLU A 76 -4.29 2.31 8.64
N LYS A 77 -4.43 1.91 7.38
CA LYS A 77 -4.78 2.77 6.24
C LYS A 77 -3.88 4.00 6.12
N ILE A 78 -2.57 3.83 6.32
CA ILE A 78 -1.59 4.90 6.28
C ILE A 78 -1.34 5.31 4.83
N ASN A 79 -1.84 6.48 4.46
CA ASN A 79 -1.75 6.99 3.09
C ASN A 79 -0.42 7.72 2.83
N GLY A 80 -0.04 7.79 1.54
CA GLY A 80 1.07 8.57 1.03
C GLY A 80 2.44 7.92 1.21
N VAL A 81 2.52 6.62 1.51
CA VAL A 81 3.78 5.91 1.75
C VAL A 81 4.40 5.45 0.43
N PHE A 82 5.70 5.72 0.27
CA PHE A 82 6.54 5.05 -0.73
C PHE A 82 7.94 4.83 -0.16
N LEU A 83 8.72 3.99 -0.84
CA LEU A 83 9.97 3.45 -0.33
C LEU A 83 11.15 4.02 -1.11
N LEU A 84 12.25 4.27 -0.41
CA LEU A 84 13.57 4.52 -1.00
C LEU A 84 14.55 3.44 -0.59
N SER A 85 15.45 3.12 -1.51
CA SER A 85 16.55 2.19 -1.25
C SER A 85 17.82 2.51 -2.04
N ALA A 86 18.91 1.81 -1.73
CA ALA A 86 20.21 1.96 -2.37
C ALA A 86 20.91 0.59 -2.54
N ASP A 87 22.23 0.51 -2.34
CA ASP A 87 23.08 -0.70 -2.37
C ASP A 87 23.45 -1.26 -3.77
N ARG A 88 22.54 -1.21 -4.75
CA ARG A 88 22.67 -2.03 -5.95
C ARG A 88 23.31 -1.39 -7.18
N HIS A 89 23.91 -0.22 -7.07
CA HIS A 89 24.66 0.48 -8.13
C HIS A 89 23.89 0.58 -9.44
N ARG A 90 22.60 0.88 -9.33
CA ARG A 90 21.66 1.13 -10.40
C ARG A 90 20.61 2.13 -9.91
N THR A 91 19.71 2.51 -10.80
CA THR A 91 18.43 3.08 -10.45
C THR A 91 17.36 2.10 -10.89
N ASP A 92 16.64 1.53 -9.93
CA ASP A 92 15.48 0.70 -10.19
C ASP A 92 14.20 1.34 -9.65
N VAL A 93 13.10 1.14 -10.37
CA VAL A 93 11.76 1.46 -9.87
C VAL A 93 10.95 0.18 -9.80
N TYR A 94 10.54 -0.20 -8.59
CA TYR A 94 9.72 -1.37 -8.35
C TYR A 94 8.32 -0.97 -7.91
N ARG A 95 7.34 -1.78 -8.29
CA ARG A 95 5.96 -1.72 -7.80
C ARG A 95 5.69 -3.01 -7.05
N ILE A 96 5.53 -2.90 -5.74
CA ILE A 96 5.26 -4.03 -4.85
C ILE A 96 3.74 -4.06 -4.61
N LYS A 97 3.10 -5.10 -5.15
CA LYS A 97 1.66 -5.26 -5.01
C LYS A 97 1.26 -5.56 -3.58
N ARG A 98 0.16 -4.95 -3.17
CA ARG A 98 -0.39 -5.01 -1.82
C ARG A 98 -1.80 -5.59 -1.85
N PRO A 99 -2.10 -6.70 -1.15
CA PRO A 99 -3.37 -7.42 -1.29
C PRO A 99 -4.59 -6.61 -0.82
N ALA A 100 -4.41 -5.75 0.19
CA ALA A 100 -5.48 -4.93 0.77
C ALA A 100 -5.13 -3.43 0.79
N GLY A 101 -4.05 -3.05 0.11
CA GLY A 101 -3.48 -1.70 0.06
C GLY A 101 -3.32 -1.16 -1.35
N TYR A 102 -2.82 0.08 -1.44
CA TYR A 102 -2.26 0.57 -2.69
C TYR A 102 -0.85 -0.01 -2.86
N ASP A 103 -0.38 -0.10 -4.09
CA ASP A 103 0.96 -0.65 -4.33
C ASP A 103 2.04 0.25 -3.73
N LEU A 104 3.01 -0.38 -3.06
CA LEU A 104 4.17 0.34 -2.56
C LEU A 104 5.19 0.47 -3.70
N TYR A 105 5.45 1.71 -4.08
CA TYR A 105 6.51 2.02 -5.03
C TYR A 105 7.84 2.12 -4.28
N GLU A 106 8.85 1.45 -4.79
CA GLU A 106 10.22 1.56 -4.31
C GLU A 106 11.08 2.21 -5.39
N PHE A 107 11.78 3.28 -5.01
CA PHE A 107 12.77 3.94 -5.85
C PHE A 107 14.16 3.66 -5.29
N GLU A 108 14.89 2.78 -5.96
CA GLU A 108 16.29 2.51 -5.68
C GLU A 108 17.16 3.44 -6.52
N THR A 109 18.19 4.02 -5.92
CA THR A 109 19.19 4.80 -6.67
C THR A 109 20.51 4.86 -5.92
N SER A 110 21.58 4.29 -6.48
CA SER A 110 22.82 4.13 -5.72
C SER A 110 24.11 4.07 -6.53
N LYS A 111 24.38 5.06 -7.39
CA LYS A 111 25.65 5.08 -8.13
C LYS A 111 26.19 6.50 -8.37
N LEU A 112 26.20 7.33 -7.33
CA LEU A 112 26.69 8.71 -7.44
C LEU A 112 28.20 8.77 -7.75
N THR A 113 29.01 7.93 -7.09
CA THR A 113 30.48 7.93 -7.23
C THR A 113 31.08 6.56 -7.54
N ASN A 114 30.27 5.49 -7.49
CA ASN A 114 30.76 4.12 -7.66
C ASN A 114 30.95 3.77 -9.14
N ASN A 115 32.06 3.12 -9.48
CA ASN A 115 32.33 2.61 -10.83
C ASN A 115 31.85 1.16 -11.02
N HIS A 116 31.66 0.41 -9.93
CA HIS A 116 31.06 -0.92 -9.99
C HIS A 116 29.61 -0.83 -10.45
N THR A 117 29.20 -1.74 -11.33
CA THR A 117 27.88 -1.73 -11.96
C THR A 117 27.26 -3.11 -11.85
N HIS A 118 26.04 -3.19 -11.32
CA HIS A 118 25.24 -4.40 -11.40
C HIS A 118 24.41 -4.42 -12.69
N GLY A 119 24.05 -5.61 -13.17
CA GLY A 119 23.14 -5.77 -14.30
C GLY A 119 21.74 -5.23 -13.99
N THR A 120 21.06 -4.71 -15.01
CA THR A 120 19.67 -4.25 -14.93
C THR A 120 18.72 -5.40 -14.64
N LYS A 121 17.57 -5.09 -14.06
CA LYS A 121 16.52 -6.05 -13.68
C LYS A 121 15.31 -5.92 -14.58
N LYS A 122 14.83 -7.05 -15.13
CA LYS A 122 13.64 -7.08 -16.01
C LYS A 122 12.33 -6.97 -15.22
N GLU A 123 12.39 -7.27 -13.93
CA GLU A 123 11.28 -7.25 -12.98
C GLU A 123 10.98 -5.82 -12.49
N ALA A 124 11.93 -4.89 -12.65
CA ALA A 124 11.71 -3.49 -12.35
C ALA A 124 10.90 -2.82 -13.47
N ILE A 125 10.04 -1.87 -13.11
CA ILE A 125 9.34 -1.00 -14.08
C ILE A 125 10.36 -0.24 -14.93
N PHE A 126 11.44 0.19 -14.28
CA PHE A 126 12.58 0.85 -14.89
C PHE A 126 13.85 0.38 -14.20
N SER A 127 14.92 0.16 -14.97
CA SER A 127 16.23 -0.21 -14.45
C SER A 127 17.32 0.42 -15.32
N TYR A 128 18.20 1.21 -14.69
CA TYR A 128 19.27 1.96 -15.36
C TYR A 128 20.58 1.86 -14.61
N ASN A 129 21.68 1.68 -15.35
CA ASN A 129 22.99 1.44 -14.73
C ASN A 129 24.18 2.07 -15.48
N LYS A 130 23.92 2.96 -16.45
CA LYS A 130 24.95 3.58 -17.28
C LYS A 130 25.49 4.86 -16.62
N GLY A 131 26.81 5.01 -16.57
CA GLY A 131 27.45 6.17 -15.95
C GLY A 131 27.16 6.30 -14.45
N ASN A 132 27.30 7.50 -13.93
CA ASN A 132 26.91 7.88 -12.57
C ASN A 132 25.64 8.74 -12.62
N PHE A 133 24.83 8.64 -11.57
CA PHE A 133 23.51 9.25 -11.51
C PHE A 133 23.02 9.36 -10.07
N PHE A 134 21.97 10.16 -9.89
CA PHE A 134 21.25 10.32 -8.64
C PHE A 134 19.74 10.36 -8.87
N GLY A 135 18.99 10.07 -7.81
CA GLY A 135 17.55 10.27 -7.79
C GLY A 135 17.19 11.64 -7.27
N LEU A 136 16.22 12.28 -7.92
CA LEU A 136 15.61 13.53 -7.48
C LEU A 136 14.14 13.28 -7.15
N LEU A 137 13.70 13.71 -5.97
CA LEU A 137 12.29 13.75 -5.60
C LEU A 137 11.79 15.19 -5.66
N ASP A 138 10.75 15.41 -6.43
CA ASP A 138 10.09 16.70 -6.61
C ASP A 138 8.64 16.59 -6.14
N PHE A 139 8.23 17.50 -5.24
CA PHE A 139 6.91 17.46 -4.63
C PHE A 139 6.14 18.74 -4.99
N ASP A 140 5.05 18.58 -5.74
CA ASP A 140 4.08 19.66 -5.94
C ASP A 140 2.87 19.44 -5.03
N LEU A 141 2.91 20.13 -3.89
CA LEU A 141 1.86 20.06 -2.87
C LEU A 141 0.74 21.08 -3.11
N THR A 142 0.86 21.94 -4.13
CA THR A 142 -0.11 23.00 -4.41
C THR A 142 -1.30 22.51 -5.23
N LYS A 143 -1.16 21.35 -5.89
CA LYS A 143 -2.23 20.71 -6.67
C LYS A 143 -3.35 20.18 -5.78
N ASN A 144 -4.57 20.16 -6.32
CA ASN A 144 -5.74 19.54 -5.68
C ASN A 144 -5.51 18.08 -5.30
N ASP A 145 -4.77 17.35 -6.14
CA ASP A 145 -4.22 16.02 -5.84
C ASP A 145 -2.69 16.14 -5.85
N PRO A 146 -2.05 16.30 -4.68
CA PRO A 146 -0.60 16.51 -4.59
C PRO A 146 0.18 15.42 -5.33
N GLU A 147 1.32 15.80 -5.90
CA GLU A 147 2.15 14.90 -6.70
C GLU A 147 3.57 14.82 -6.15
N MET A 148 4.15 13.62 -6.22
CA MET A 148 5.58 13.38 -6.02
C MET A 148 6.12 12.80 -7.33
N THR A 149 7.18 13.39 -7.87
CA THR A 149 7.88 12.89 -9.05
C THR A 149 9.27 12.43 -8.68
N PHE A 150 9.56 11.16 -8.92
CA PHE A 150 10.92 10.64 -8.93
C PHE A 150 11.54 10.87 -10.30
N ARG A 151 12.80 11.31 -10.35
CA ARG A 151 13.61 11.43 -11.57
C ARG A 151 14.96 10.76 -11.38
N CYS A 152 15.41 10.03 -12.39
CA CYS A 152 16.79 9.57 -12.49
C CYS A 152 17.58 10.58 -13.34
N ILE A 153 18.60 11.20 -12.75
CA ILE A 153 19.40 12.26 -13.36
C ILE A 153 20.85 11.80 -13.47
N THR A 154 21.46 11.92 -14.64
CA THR A 154 22.89 11.65 -14.86
C THR A 154 23.76 12.78 -14.29
N MET A 155 25.08 12.59 -14.20
CA MET A 155 25.99 13.66 -13.79
C MET A 155 26.04 14.85 -14.75
N GLU A 156 25.61 14.68 -16.00
CA GLU A 156 25.45 15.75 -16.99
C GLU A 156 24.05 16.42 -16.97
N ASP A 157 23.32 16.32 -15.85
CA ASP A 157 21.97 16.88 -15.65
C ASP A 157 20.89 16.41 -16.65
N LYS A 158 21.12 15.27 -17.32
CA LYS A 158 20.13 14.66 -18.19
C LYS A 158 19.17 13.78 -17.40
N GLU A 159 17.87 14.05 -17.53
CA GLU A 159 16.81 13.14 -17.09
C GLU A 159 16.76 11.91 -18.01
N VAL A 160 16.96 10.73 -17.43
CA VAL A 160 16.88 9.45 -18.16
C VAL A 160 15.57 8.72 -17.87
N TYR A 161 14.87 9.08 -16.79
CA TYR A 161 13.56 8.55 -16.44
C TYR A 161 12.87 9.44 -15.42
N SER A 162 11.55 9.45 -15.46
CA SER A 162 10.70 10.01 -14.42
C SER A 162 9.43 9.20 -14.21
N LEU A 163 8.94 9.21 -12.97
CA LEU A 163 7.65 8.65 -12.59
C LEU A 163 6.98 9.55 -11.56
N THR A 164 5.77 10.00 -11.88
CA THR A 164 4.93 10.79 -10.97
C THR A 164 3.89 9.90 -10.27
N LEU A 165 3.83 10.00 -8.95
CA LEU A 165 2.82 9.39 -8.09
C LEU A 165 1.91 10.49 -7.53
N ARG A 166 0.60 10.28 -7.64
CA ARG A 166 -0.41 11.14 -7.03
C ARG A 166 -0.73 10.70 -5.61
N LYS A 167 -1.09 11.63 -4.74
CA LYS A 167 -1.58 11.31 -3.39
C LYS A 167 -2.77 10.36 -3.44
N SER A 168 -3.70 10.57 -4.37
CA SER A 168 -4.87 9.69 -4.55
C SER A 168 -4.50 8.25 -4.95
N GLN A 169 -3.39 8.07 -5.68
CA GLN A 169 -2.85 6.75 -6.04
C GLN A 169 -2.24 6.04 -4.83
N LEU A 170 -1.63 6.80 -3.92
CA LEU A 170 -1.09 6.31 -2.66
C LEU A 170 -2.10 6.42 -1.51
N SER A 171 -3.37 6.12 -1.79
CA SER A 171 -4.46 6.23 -0.82
C SER A 171 -5.32 4.98 -0.77
N HIS A 172 -5.65 4.55 0.45
CA HIS A 172 -6.56 3.45 0.69
C HIS A 172 -7.98 3.73 0.19
N SER A 173 -8.38 4.99 0.10
CA SER A 173 -9.70 5.37 -0.45
C SER A 173 -9.83 5.12 -1.96
N GLY A 174 -8.71 4.93 -2.68
CA GLY A 174 -8.69 4.71 -4.13
C GLY A 174 -8.65 3.24 -4.57
N ILE A 175 -8.49 2.29 -3.63
CA ILE A 175 -8.30 0.87 -3.93
C ILE A 175 -9.62 0.22 -4.35
N LYS A 176 -9.63 -0.35 -5.56
CA LYS A 176 -10.63 -1.34 -6.00
C LYS A 176 -10.09 -2.74 -5.64
N LEU A 177 -10.67 -3.42 -4.66
CA LEU A 177 -10.33 -4.81 -4.39
C LEU A 177 -10.69 -5.68 -5.61
N GLU A 178 -9.83 -6.63 -5.99
CA GLU A 178 -10.09 -7.54 -7.14
C GLU A 178 -11.40 -8.32 -6.99
N ASN A 179 -11.81 -8.63 -5.75
CA ASN A 179 -13.05 -9.33 -5.44
C ASN A 179 -14.19 -8.41 -4.93
N GLY A 180 -14.01 -7.09 -5.01
CA GLY A 180 -14.92 -6.10 -4.44
C GLY A 180 -15.00 -6.12 -2.91
N PRO A 181 -15.70 -5.16 -2.29
CA PRO A 181 -15.92 -5.15 -0.85
C PRO A 181 -16.73 -6.37 -0.40
N LYS A 182 -16.32 -6.97 0.72
CA LYS A 182 -17.09 -8.01 1.40
C LYS A 182 -17.87 -7.43 2.55
N PHE A 183 -19.10 -7.91 2.71
CA PHE A 183 -20.00 -7.47 3.77
C PHE A 183 -20.44 -8.66 4.61
N ASN A 184 -20.59 -8.43 5.91
CA ASN A 184 -21.28 -9.32 6.81
C ASN A 184 -22.61 -8.69 7.23
N PHE A 185 -23.63 -9.52 7.44
CA PHE A 185 -24.98 -9.10 7.74
C PHE A 185 -25.44 -9.69 9.07
N GLU A 186 -25.87 -8.82 9.99
CA GLU A 186 -26.44 -9.24 11.27
C GLU A 186 -27.93 -8.88 11.27
N TYR A 187 -28.80 -9.88 11.15
CA TYR A 187 -30.25 -9.68 11.20
C TYR A 187 -30.93 -10.98 11.65
N ARG A 188 -32.17 -10.85 12.15
CA ARG A 188 -32.99 -12.00 12.51
C ARG A 188 -33.59 -12.61 11.24
N LYS A 189 -33.17 -13.82 10.85
CA LYS A 189 -33.62 -14.50 9.60
C LYS A 189 -35.12 -14.76 9.51
N LYS A 190 -35.81 -14.87 10.65
CA LYS A 190 -37.27 -15.01 10.73
C LYS A 190 -37.83 -13.98 11.70
N GLY A 191 -38.81 -13.18 11.26
CA GLY A 191 -39.54 -12.24 12.12
C GLY A 191 -40.33 -12.94 13.24
N PRO A 192 -40.99 -12.16 14.14
CA PRO A 192 -41.76 -12.69 15.26
C PRO A 192 -42.83 -13.72 14.84
N HIS A 193 -43.37 -13.59 13.62
CA HIS A 193 -44.40 -14.47 13.06
C HIS A 193 -43.85 -15.48 12.02
N GLY A 194 -42.53 -15.71 12.00
CA GLY A 194 -41.91 -16.68 11.10
C GLY A 194 -41.65 -16.20 9.67
N SER A 195 -42.04 -14.96 9.34
CA SER A 195 -41.78 -14.30 8.05
C SER A 195 -40.27 -14.22 7.76
N PRO A 196 -39.80 -14.54 6.54
CA PRO A 196 -38.38 -14.48 6.24
C PRO A 196 -37.89 -13.04 6.13
N ASN A 197 -36.69 -12.79 6.66
CA ASN A 197 -35.92 -11.57 6.40
C ASN A 197 -34.64 -11.94 5.64
N SER A 198 -34.15 -11.06 4.78
CA SER A 198 -32.83 -11.20 4.18
C SER A 198 -32.17 -9.85 3.91
N ILE A 199 -30.84 -9.85 3.92
CA ILE A 199 -30.02 -8.78 3.38
C ILE A 199 -29.08 -9.44 2.38
N GLU A 200 -29.15 -9.00 1.12
CA GLU A 200 -28.27 -9.45 0.04
C GLU A 200 -27.54 -8.24 -0.53
N ALA A 201 -26.24 -8.37 -0.83
CA ALA A 201 -25.47 -7.32 -1.49
C ALA A 201 -25.19 -7.68 -2.95
N LYS A 202 -25.45 -6.74 -3.85
CA LYS A 202 -24.99 -6.76 -5.24
C LYS A 202 -23.97 -5.68 -5.43
N VAL A 203 -22.72 -6.09 -5.63
CA VAL A 203 -21.57 -5.18 -5.73
C VAL A 203 -21.20 -5.02 -7.19
N THR A 204 -20.99 -3.77 -7.60
CA THR A 204 -20.33 -3.41 -8.87
C THR A 204 -19.06 -2.63 -8.57
N GLU A 205 -18.28 -2.29 -9.60
CA GLU A 205 -17.04 -1.52 -9.42
C GLU A 205 -17.22 -0.16 -8.72
N SER A 206 -18.41 0.45 -8.81
CA SER A 206 -18.67 1.81 -8.32
C SER A 206 -19.84 1.93 -7.36
N SER A 207 -20.63 0.87 -7.19
CA SER A 207 -21.80 0.89 -6.33
C SER A 207 -22.05 -0.43 -5.62
N VAL A 208 -22.75 -0.38 -4.50
CA VAL A 208 -23.39 -1.55 -3.89
C VAL A 208 -24.88 -1.31 -3.73
N VAL A 209 -25.69 -2.32 -4.04
CA VAL A 209 -27.11 -2.36 -3.76
C VAL A 209 -27.36 -3.41 -2.68
N PHE A 210 -27.91 -2.99 -1.54
CA PHE A 210 -28.43 -3.91 -0.53
C PHE A 210 -29.93 -4.12 -0.76
N ASP A 211 -30.31 -5.32 -1.17
CA ASP A 211 -31.71 -5.74 -1.19
C ASP A 211 -32.07 -6.21 0.24
N VAL A 212 -32.79 -5.36 0.98
CA VAL A 212 -33.28 -5.64 2.34
C VAL A 212 -34.72 -6.08 2.24
N LYS A 213 -34.98 -7.34 2.57
CA LYS A 213 -36.31 -7.95 2.52
C LYS A 213 -36.79 -8.20 3.93
N SER A 214 -38.03 -7.80 4.23
CA SER A 214 -38.71 -8.17 5.46
C SER A 214 -40.16 -8.50 5.17
N GLY A 215 -40.62 -9.66 5.64
CA GLY A 215 -41.97 -10.12 5.33
C GLY A 215 -43.08 -9.53 6.21
N PHE A 216 -42.90 -9.46 7.54
CA PHE A 216 -43.91 -8.96 8.49
C PHE A 216 -43.31 -8.75 9.90
N GLY A 217 -43.78 -7.74 10.65
CA GLY A 217 -43.44 -7.49 12.06
C GLY A 217 -42.21 -6.61 12.33
N ILE A 218 -41.77 -6.54 13.59
CA ILE A 218 -40.62 -5.73 14.02
C ILE A 218 -39.30 -6.44 13.71
N GLY A 219 -38.35 -5.72 13.09
CA GLY A 219 -37.03 -6.25 12.74
C GLY A 219 -35.93 -5.18 12.75
N SER A 220 -34.68 -5.64 12.84
CA SER A 220 -33.48 -4.82 12.72
C SER A 220 -32.41 -5.58 11.95
N GLY A 221 -31.57 -4.85 11.21
CA GLY A 221 -30.41 -5.41 10.53
C GLY A 221 -29.21 -4.48 10.60
N LYS A 222 -28.00 -5.04 10.63
CA LYS A 222 -26.74 -4.31 10.48
C LYS A 222 -25.97 -4.85 9.29
N ILE A 223 -25.37 -3.94 8.53
CA ILE A 223 -24.46 -4.23 7.44
C ILE A 223 -23.07 -3.79 7.89
N LYS A 224 -22.12 -4.71 7.92
CA LYS A 224 -20.73 -4.46 8.31
C LYS A 224 -19.82 -4.70 7.11
N LEU A 225 -19.04 -3.69 6.73
CA LEU A 225 -17.94 -3.87 5.80
C LEU A 225 -16.83 -4.66 6.51
N VAL A 226 -16.49 -5.83 6.00
CA VAL A 226 -15.47 -6.72 6.58
C VAL A 226 -14.17 -6.71 5.80
N GLU A 227 -14.21 -6.39 4.50
CA GLU A 227 -13.03 -6.29 3.65
C GLU A 227 -13.25 -5.19 2.61
N GLY A 228 -12.23 -4.36 2.37
CA GLY A 228 -12.23 -3.33 1.34
C GLY A 228 -12.74 -1.96 1.78
N ASN A 229 -13.33 -1.25 0.83
CA ASN A 229 -13.88 0.09 1.02
C ASN A 229 -15.33 0.14 0.54
N TRP A 230 -16.11 1.05 1.13
CA TRP A 230 -17.44 1.37 0.62
C TRP A 230 -17.33 1.88 -0.82
N PRO A 231 -18.15 1.36 -1.75
CA PRO A 231 -18.24 1.93 -3.10
C PRO A 231 -18.74 3.37 -3.05
N LYS A 232 -18.43 4.16 -4.09
CA LYS A 232 -18.84 5.58 -4.19
C LYS A 232 -20.34 5.79 -4.02
N LYS A 233 -21.16 4.80 -4.42
CA LYS A 233 -22.61 4.85 -4.32
C LYS A 233 -23.14 3.66 -3.52
N VAL A 234 -23.90 3.94 -2.47
CA VAL A 234 -24.62 2.94 -1.69
C VAL A 234 -26.12 3.11 -1.93
N LEU A 235 -26.77 2.04 -2.37
CA LEU A 235 -28.22 1.98 -2.56
C LEU A 235 -28.81 0.93 -1.63
N VAL A 236 -29.94 1.25 -1.01
CA VAL A 236 -30.71 0.30 -0.21
C VAL A 236 -32.07 0.17 -0.86
N ARG A 237 -32.42 -1.05 -1.29
CA ARG A 237 -33.76 -1.36 -1.82
C ARG A 237 -34.53 -2.12 -0.76
N LEU A 238 -35.63 -1.54 -0.32
CA LEU A 238 -36.50 -2.11 0.70
C LEU A 238 -37.63 -2.90 0.03
N HIS A 239 -37.72 -4.18 0.34
CA HIS A 239 -38.85 -5.05 -0.03
C HIS A 239 -39.57 -5.44 1.26
N LEU A 240 -40.47 -4.56 1.70
CA LEU A 240 -41.21 -4.74 2.93
C LEU A 240 -42.60 -5.29 2.58
N GLY A 241 -42.89 -6.51 3.02
CA GLY A 241 -44.22 -7.08 2.98
C GLY A 241 -45.09 -6.31 3.97
N GLY A 242 -46.00 -5.49 3.44
CA GLY A 242 -47.01 -4.80 4.23
C GLY A 242 -48.28 -5.61 4.26
N LEU A 243 -48.77 -5.88 5.46
CA LEU A 243 -50.15 -5.64 5.90
C LEU A 243 -50.04 -5.23 7.38
N GLU A 244 -50.99 -4.46 7.88
CA GLU A 244 -51.05 -3.98 9.28
C GLU A 244 -50.77 -5.08 10.32
#